data_AF-A0A5C7PXG2-F1
#
_entry.id   AF-A0A5C7PXG2-F1
#
_cell.length_a   1.000
_cell.length_b   1.000
_cell.length_c   1.000
_cell.angle_alpha   90.00
_cell.angle_beta   90.00
_cell.angle_gamma   90.00
#
_symmetry.space_group_name_H-M   'P 1'
#
loop_
_entity.id
_entity.type
_entity.pdbx_description
1 polymer ?
#
loop_
_entity_poly.entity_id
_entity_poly.type
_entity_poly.pdbx_seq_one_letter_code
_entity_poly.pdbx_strand_id
1 'polypeptide(L)'
;MKIESRGAYRAAIQHALEHAEMHARMLEDGHVADGDKPAHHAMAMRALDEADSLHGIARSALYGIHGSQEVVVDGGHSEGDLEFVAPRMADGELKTRFAEVITKVGKLPRSLRSIVSTELGTVDGEIVEEKLMGFKADREALTSLRRTATESQERLDQAERERSIEEALDKRLLSPADAKKLRGLDPSTGAVVGKPWSRARVERYIAERAEQGPIAEIARPGIERTVSAPAPAAAPSLSRPAIRFGNVETTSSPAQVQSLAQNLAAHFGFDPAAILAKGNAATVNASDRAEGIATSTRR
;
A
#
# COMPACT_ATOMS: atom_id res chain seq x y z
N MET A 1 12.96 31.12 -29.19
CA MET A 1 13.05 30.92 -27.71
C MET A 1 13.12 29.44 -27.38
N LYS A 2 13.90 28.99 -26.37
CA LYS A 2 13.90 27.59 -25.91
C LYS A 2 12.54 27.24 -25.28
N ILE A 3 12.09 25.98 -25.38
CA ILE A 3 10.80 25.51 -24.84
C ILE A 3 10.70 25.78 -23.34
N GLU A 4 11.77 25.58 -22.59
CA GLU A 4 11.85 25.84 -21.14
C GLU A 4 11.62 27.32 -20.80
N SER A 5 12.24 28.24 -21.56
CA SER A 5 12.04 29.67 -21.37
C SER A 5 10.59 30.08 -21.67
N ARG A 6 9.93 29.42 -22.63
CA ARG A 6 8.50 29.63 -22.92
C ARG A 6 7.61 29.23 -21.76
N GLY A 7 7.86 28.04 -21.18
CA GLY A 7 7.14 27.57 -20.00
C GLY A 7 7.28 28.53 -18.82
N ALA A 8 8.50 29.04 -18.60
CA ALA A 8 8.78 30.00 -17.52
C ALA A 8 7.98 31.31 -17.66
N TYR A 9 7.94 31.91 -18.86
CA TYR A 9 7.14 33.12 -19.09
C TYR A 9 5.64 32.88 -18.88
N ARG A 10 5.11 31.75 -19.36
CA ARG A 10 3.69 31.41 -19.17
C ARG A 10 3.33 31.18 -17.70
N ALA A 11 4.22 30.54 -16.94
CA ALA A 11 4.06 30.39 -15.50
C ALA A 11 4.14 31.73 -14.76
N ALA A 12 5.05 32.63 -15.17
CA ALA A 12 5.17 33.96 -14.59
C ALA A 12 3.94 34.84 -14.86
N ILE A 13 3.38 34.78 -16.09
CA ILE A 13 2.12 35.44 -16.44
C ILE A 13 0.97 34.92 -15.56
N GLN A 14 0.85 33.60 -15.41
CA GLN A 14 -0.16 33.00 -14.54
C GLN A 14 -0.02 33.49 -13.09
N HIS A 15 1.20 33.53 -12.56
CA HIS A 15 1.46 34.02 -11.20
C HIS A 15 1.11 35.51 -11.03
N ALA A 16 1.41 36.35 -12.03
CA ALA A 16 1.04 37.76 -11.99
C ALA A 16 -0.48 37.98 -12.02
N LEU A 17 -1.23 37.17 -12.79
CA LEU A 17 -2.70 37.19 -12.77
C LEU A 17 -3.27 36.75 -11.42
N GLU A 18 -2.69 35.74 -10.78
CA GLU A 18 -3.09 35.30 -9.44
C GLU A 18 -2.78 36.36 -8.38
N HIS A 19 -1.66 37.06 -8.52
CA HIS A 19 -1.32 38.19 -7.68
C HIS A 19 -2.34 39.33 -7.80
N ALA A 20 -2.72 39.68 -9.03
CA ALA A 20 -3.79 40.65 -9.26
C ALA A 20 -5.12 40.19 -8.64
N GLU A 21 -5.47 38.91 -8.80
CA GLU A 21 -6.70 38.34 -8.25
C GLU A 21 -6.73 38.41 -6.73
N MET A 22 -5.62 38.12 -6.04
CA MET A 22 -5.55 38.21 -4.58
C MET A 22 -5.89 39.62 -4.10
N HIS A 23 -5.32 40.64 -4.72
CA HIS A 23 -5.63 42.04 -4.39
C HIS A 23 -7.07 42.42 -4.73
N ALA A 24 -7.61 41.94 -5.87
CA ALA A 24 -8.99 42.20 -6.24
C ALA A 24 -9.99 41.56 -5.25
N ARG A 25 -9.76 40.31 -4.82
CA ARG A 25 -10.61 39.65 -3.82
C ARG A 25 -10.60 40.37 -2.47
N MET A 26 -9.45 40.89 -2.07
CA MET A 26 -9.34 41.70 -0.84
C MET A 26 -10.24 42.95 -0.85
N LEU A 27 -10.55 43.50 -2.03
CA LEU A 27 -11.50 44.63 -2.16
C LEU A 27 -12.96 44.18 -2.00
N GLU A 28 -13.29 43.01 -2.52
CA GLU A 28 -14.66 42.46 -2.54
C GLU A 28 -15.05 41.83 -1.21
N ASP A 29 -14.14 41.10 -0.57
CA ASP A 29 -14.45 40.31 0.62
C ASP A 29 -14.64 41.20 1.87
N GLY A 30 -14.37 42.51 1.77
CA GLY A 30 -14.61 43.48 2.86
C GLY A 30 -13.67 43.35 4.06
N HIS A 31 -12.63 42.53 3.96
CA HIS A 31 -11.65 42.29 5.04
C HIS A 31 -10.58 43.38 5.15
N VAL A 32 -10.60 44.38 4.27
CA VAL A 32 -9.63 45.47 4.20
C VAL A 32 -10.27 46.78 4.62
N ALA A 33 -9.57 47.55 5.46
CA ALA A 33 -10.00 48.87 5.89
C ALA A 33 -10.16 49.82 4.69
N ASP A 34 -11.15 50.71 4.74
CA ASP A 34 -11.47 51.61 3.61
C ASP A 34 -10.28 52.45 3.13
N GLY A 35 -9.37 52.82 4.04
CA GLY A 35 -8.15 53.56 3.72
C GLY A 35 -7.12 52.79 2.90
N ASP A 36 -7.14 51.45 2.94
CA ASP A 36 -6.18 50.59 2.27
C ASP A 36 -6.70 50.11 0.90
N LYS A 37 -8.01 50.22 0.63
CA LYS A 37 -8.62 49.84 -0.65
C LYS A 37 -7.93 50.46 -1.88
N PRO A 38 -7.57 51.77 -1.89
CA PRO A 38 -6.84 52.35 -3.02
C PRO A 38 -5.48 51.69 -3.27
N ALA A 39 -4.80 51.23 -2.21
CA ALA A 39 -3.53 50.54 -2.32
C ALA A 39 -3.70 49.16 -2.95
N HIS A 40 -4.69 48.38 -2.52
CA HIS A 40 -4.99 47.07 -3.12
C HIS A 40 -5.45 47.19 -4.57
N HIS A 41 -6.27 48.19 -4.90
CA HIS A 41 -6.64 48.49 -6.29
C HIS A 41 -5.39 48.78 -7.15
N ALA A 42 -4.52 49.68 -6.67
CA ALA A 42 -3.29 50.02 -7.40
C ALA A 42 -2.33 48.82 -7.54
N MET A 43 -2.27 47.93 -6.55
CA MET A 43 -1.46 46.71 -6.62
C MET A 43 -2.04 45.71 -7.63
N ALA A 44 -3.37 45.54 -7.66
CA ALA A 44 -4.03 44.70 -8.66
C ALA A 44 -3.75 45.19 -10.09
N MET A 45 -3.89 46.49 -10.36
CA MET A 45 -3.59 47.08 -11.67
C MET A 45 -2.13 46.89 -12.08
N ARG A 46 -1.17 47.10 -11.16
CA ARG A 46 0.25 46.87 -11.44
C ARG A 46 0.55 45.41 -11.78
N ALA A 47 -0.07 44.46 -11.09
CA ALA A 47 0.12 43.04 -11.37
C ALA A 47 -0.48 42.65 -12.74
N LEU A 48 -1.60 43.27 -13.15
CA LEU A 48 -2.15 43.11 -14.50
C LEU A 48 -1.22 43.69 -15.58
N ASP A 49 -0.65 44.87 -15.32
CA ASP A 49 0.33 45.49 -16.23
C ASP A 49 1.63 44.67 -16.33
N GLU A 50 2.04 44.03 -15.24
CA GLU A 50 3.15 43.08 -15.23
C GLU A 50 2.84 41.85 -16.11
N ALA A 51 1.67 41.24 -15.94
CA ALA A 51 1.23 40.11 -16.78
C ALA A 51 1.20 40.50 -18.28
N ASP A 52 0.70 41.69 -18.59
CA ASP A 52 0.64 42.24 -19.95
C ASP A 52 2.03 42.47 -20.54
N SER A 53 2.95 43.03 -19.73
CA SER A 53 4.34 43.27 -20.11
C SER A 53 5.10 41.97 -20.35
N LEU A 54 4.97 40.99 -19.45
CA LEU A 54 5.57 39.66 -19.60
C LEU A 54 5.10 38.96 -20.87
N HIS A 55 3.81 39.07 -21.19
CA HIS A 55 3.28 38.56 -22.44
C HIS A 55 3.82 39.28 -23.67
N GLY A 56 3.95 40.60 -23.61
CA GLY A 56 4.59 41.39 -24.66
C GLY A 56 6.04 40.98 -24.93
N ILE A 57 6.82 40.78 -23.86
CA ILE A 57 8.21 40.30 -23.93
C ILE A 57 8.26 38.89 -24.53
N ALA A 58 7.43 37.98 -24.04
CA ALA A 58 7.36 36.61 -24.54
C ALA A 58 7.00 36.57 -26.04
N ARG A 59 6.01 37.36 -26.46
CA ARG A 59 5.59 37.49 -27.86
C ARG A 59 6.71 38.09 -28.71
N SER A 60 7.35 39.16 -28.27
CA SER A 60 8.47 39.79 -28.99
C SER A 60 9.65 38.81 -29.16
N ALA A 61 9.96 38.02 -28.13
CA ALA A 61 11.00 37.00 -28.18
C ALA A 61 10.67 35.80 -29.08
N LEU A 62 9.39 35.56 -29.37
CA LEU A 62 8.91 34.48 -30.25
C LEU A 62 8.78 34.92 -31.70
N TYR A 63 8.26 36.12 -31.94
CA TYR A 63 7.83 36.58 -33.26
C TYR A 63 8.58 37.82 -33.78
N GLY A 64 9.50 38.38 -33.00
CA GLY A 64 10.22 39.61 -33.34
C GLY A 64 9.37 40.88 -33.16
N ILE A 65 9.97 42.05 -33.43
CA ILE A 65 9.35 43.39 -33.24
C ILE A 65 8.27 43.70 -34.30
N HIS A 66 8.19 42.91 -35.37
CA HIS A 66 7.29 43.13 -36.52
C HIS A 66 6.26 42.01 -36.73
N GLY A 67 5.99 41.17 -35.73
CA GLY A 67 4.97 40.13 -35.81
C GLY A 67 3.58 40.74 -36.08
N SER A 68 2.90 40.24 -37.12
CA SER A 68 1.56 40.65 -37.55
C SER A 68 0.57 40.79 -36.38
N GLN A 69 -0.32 41.77 -36.47
CA GLN A 69 -1.43 42.02 -35.53
C GLN A 69 -2.50 40.91 -35.52
N GLU A 70 -2.14 39.70 -35.91
CA GLU A 70 -3.03 38.56 -35.84
C GLU A 70 -2.98 38.04 -34.40
N VAL A 71 -4.15 37.82 -33.80
CA VAL A 71 -4.26 37.14 -32.50
C VAL A 71 -3.88 35.68 -32.73
N VAL A 72 -2.57 35.43 -32.80
CA VAL A 72 -2.05 34.07 -32.88
C VAL A 72 -2.22 33.48 -31.48
N VAL A 73 -3.27 32.67 -31.35
CA VAL A 73 -3.48 31.76 -30.23
C VAL A 73 -2.25 30.83 -30.22
N ASP A 74 -1.34 31.08 -29.27
CA ASP A 74 -0.03 30.44 -29.16
C ASP A 74 -0.19 28.92 -29.17
N GLY A 75 0.22 28.26 -30.27
CA GLY A 75 0.19 26.80 -30.46
C GLY A 75 1.08 26.02 -29.49
N GLY A 76 1.63 26.68 -28.46
CA GLY A 76 2.27 26.06 -27.31
C GLY A 76 1.30 25.49 -26.27
N HIS A 77 0.00 25.40 -26.57
CA HIS A 77 -0.98 24.75 -25.69
C HIS A 77 -0.56 23.32 -25.37
N SER A 78 -0.20 23.10 -24.11
CA SER A 78 0.04 21.77 -23.59
C SER A 78 -1.30 21.18 -23.13
N GLU A 79 -1.42 19.86 -23.19
CA GLU A 79 -2.59 19.15 -22.66
C GLU A 79 -2.78 19.55 -21.19
N GLY A 80 -3.90 20.22 -20.87
CA GLY A 80 -4.20 20.73 -19.53
C GLY A 80 -4.09 22.25 -19.32
N ASP A 81 -3.73 23.03 -20.34
CA ASP A 81 -3.80 24.51 -20.24
C ASP A 81 -5.26 24.99 -20.16
N LEU A 82 -5.53 25.92 -19.25
CA LEU A 82 -6.86 26.46 -18.97
C LEU A 82 -6.92 27.96 -19.23
N GLU A 83 -8.09 28.46 -19.60
CA GLU A 83 -8.35 29.89 -19.58
C GLU A 83 -8.35 30.38 -18.13
N PHE A 84 -7.65 31.49 -17.88
CA PHE A 84 -7.71 32.13 -16.58
C PHE A 84 -9.13 32.66 -16.37
N VAL A 85 -9.77 32.24 -15.28
CA VAL A 85 -11.11 32.71 -14.93
C VAL A 85 -10.98 33.96 -14.09
N ALA A 86 -11.38 35.11 -14.64
CA ALA A 86 -11.40 36.36 -13.89
C ALA A 86 -12.25 36.21 -12.60
N PRO A 87 -11.81 36.78 -11.47
CA PRO A 87 -12.63 36.77 -10.26
C PRO A 87 -13.91 37.56 -10.49
N ARG A 88 -14.96 37.23 -9.72
CA ARG A 88 -16.16 38.08 -9.67
C ARG A 88 -15.79 39.35 -8.92
N MET A 89 -16.00 40.50 -9.57
CA MET A 89 -15.69 41.82 -9.00
C MET A 89 -16.76 42.86 -9.36
N ALA A 90 -17.00 43.79 -8.45
CA ALA A 90 -17.89 44.93 -8.59
C ALA A 90 -17.19 46.13 -9.27
N ASP A 91 -15.87 46.26 -9.09
CA ASP A 91 -15.07 47.31 -9.71
C ASP A 91 -15.03 47.16 -11.25
N GLY A 92 -15.58 48.14 -11.97
CA GLY A 92 -15.69 48.12 -13.42
C GLY A 92 -14.36 48.33 -14.17
N GLU A 93 -13.42 49.07 -13.57
CA GLU A 93 -12.11 49.34 -14.17
C GLU A 93 -11.25 48.08 -14.10
N LEU A 94 -11.13 47.47 -12.91
CA LEU A 94 -10.41 46.21 -12.73
C LEU A 94 -11.00 45.11 -13.60
N LYS A 95 -12.34 45.03 -13.67
CA LYS A 95 -13.02 44.01 -14.48
C LYS A 95 -12.66 44.13 -15.96
N THR A 96 -12.61 45.35 -16.46
CA THR A 96 -12.23 45.64 -17.85
C THR A 96 -10.77 45.25 -18.08
N ARG A 97 -9.86 45.65 -17.17
CA ARG A 97 -8.44 45.34 -17.29
C ARG A 97 -8.15 43.83 -17.23
N PHE A 98 -8.79 43.10 -16.33
CA PHE A 98 -8.70 41.63 -16.29
C PHE A 98 -9.14 41.01 -17.62
N ALA A 99 -10.30 41.43 -18.15
CA ALA A 99 -10.82 40.89 -19.40
C ALA A 99 -9.85 41.14 -20.57
N GLU A 100 -9.28 42.34 -20.67
CA GLU A 100 -8.27 42.68 -21.67
C GLU A 100 -7.04 41.78 -21.58
N VAL A 101 -6.43 41.67 -20.39
CA VAL A 101 -5.20 40.91 -20.21
C VAL A 101 -5.45 39.41 -20.42
N ILE A 102 -6.51 38.85 -19.85
CA ILE A 102 -6.87 37.43 -20.01
C ILE A 102 -7.09 37.09 -21.50
N THR A 103 -7.83 37.93 -22.23
CA THR A 103 -8.05 37.74 -23.67
C THR A 103 -6.74 37.80 -24.44
N LYS A 104 -5.82 38.68 -24.03
CA LYS A 104 -4.52 38.85 -24.69
C LYS A 104 -3.59 37.67 -24.46
N VAL A 105 -3.50 37.14 -23.23
CA VAL A 105 -2.58 36.05 -22.85
C VAL A 105 -3.11 34.67 -23.24
N GLY A 106 -4.43 34.49 -23.30
CA GLY A 106 -5.07 33.24 -23.67
C GLY A 106 -4.92 32.16 -22.59
N LYS A 107 -4.85 30.89 -23.02
CA LYS A 107 -4.74 29.75 -22.10
C LYS A 107 -3.38 29.72 -21.42
N LEU A 108 -3.35 29.36 -20.14
CA LEU A 108 -2.17 29.30 -19.30
C LEU A 108 -2.07 27.94 -18.60
N PRO A 109 -0.86 27.53 -18.17
CA PRO A 109 -0.70 26.30 -17.40
C PRO A 109 -1.46 26.38 -16.07
N ARG A 110 -1.98 25.24 -15.60
CA ARG A 110 -2.60 25.16 -14.27
C ARG A 110 -1.61 25.54 -13.19
N SER A 111 -2.02 26.43 -12.29
CA SER A 111 -1.25 26.74 -11.10
C SER A 111 -1.52 25.75 -9.98
N LEU A 112 -0.59 25.70 -9.02
CA LEU A 112 -0.78 24.96 -7.77
C LEU A 112 -2.01 25.45 -7.02
N ARG A 113 -2.25 26.77 -6.98
CA ARG A 113 -3.42 27.37 -6.33
C ARG A 113 -4.72 26.87 -6.94
N SER A 114 -4.81 26.83 -8.27
CA SER A 114 -5.98 26.30 -9.00
C SER A 114 -6.19 24.81 -8.75
N ILE A 115 -5.12 24.01 -8.80
CA ILE A 115 -5.16 22.58 -8.49
C ILE A 115 -5.68 22.35 -7.07
N VAL A 116 -5.05 22.98 -6.09
CA VAL A 116 -5.40 22.84 -4.68
C VAL A 116 -6.83 23.31 -4.41
N SER A 117 -7.25 24.43 -4.99
CA SER A 117 -8.64 24.90 -4.87
C SER A 117 -9.65 23.91 -5.47
N THR A 118 -9.31 23.25 -6.58
CA THR A 118 -10.23 22.31 -7.28
C THR A 118 -10.32 20.98 -6.55
N GLU A 119 -9.18 20.41 -6.16
CA GLU A 119 -9.09 19.08 -5.55
C GLU A 119 -9.44 19.12 -4.06
N LEU A 120 -9.04 20.17 -3.35
CA LEU A 120 -9.19 20.28 -1.89
C LEU A 120 -10.27 21.29 -1.49
N GLY A 121 -10.84 22.05 -2.42
CA GLY A 121 -11.89 23.04 -2.16
C GLY A 121 -11.42 24.27 -1.35
N THR A 122 -10.13 24.39 -1.07
CA THR A 122 -9.53 25.48 -0.29
C THR A 122 -8.10 25.70 -0.73
N VAL A 123 -7.59 26.90 -0.50
CA VAL A 123 -6.20 27.33 -0.73
C VAL A 123 -5.51 27.77 0.56
N ASP A 124 -6.20 27.60 1.70
CA ASP A 124 -5.66 27.81 3.04
C ASP A 124 -4.63 26.73 3.36
N GLY A 125 -3.41 27.14 3.68
CA GLY A 125 -2.28 26.24 3.90
C GLY A 125 -2.50 25.24 5.04
N GLU A 126 -3.10 25.67 6.14
CA GLU A 126 -3.32 24.82 7.32
C GLU A 126 -4.39 23.76 7.03
N ILE A 127 -5.49 24.17 6.41
CA ILE A 127 -6.58 23.25 6.03
C ILE A 127 -6.10 22.28 4.94
N VAL A 128 -5.28 22.75 4.00
CA VAL A 128 -4.66 21.89 2.97
C VAL A 128 -3.76 20.85 3.62
N GLU A 129 -2.93 21.24 4.59
CA GLU A 129 -2.07 20.32 5.32
C GLU A 129 -2.89 19.26 6.09
N GLU A 130 -3.93 19.67 6.82
CA GLU A 130 -4.84 18.77 7.54
C GLU A 130 -5.47 17.74 6.60
N LYS A 131 -6.04 18.18 5.47
CA LYS A 131 -6.64 17.28 4.47
C LYS A 131 -5.62 16.31 3.88
N LEU A 132 -4.42 16.79 3.57
CA LEU A 132 -3.35 15.94 3.04
C LEU A 132 -2.88 14.90 4.06
N MET A 133 -2.86 15.23 5.35
CA MET A 133 -2.59 14.26 6.41
C MET A 133 -3.69 13.20 6.48
N GLY A 134 -4.97 13.61 6.41
CA GLY A 134 -6.11 12.69 6.36
C GLY A 134 -6.01 11.70 5.20
N PHE A 135 -5.75 12.18 3.98
CA PHE A 135 -5.61 11.31 2.81
C PHE A 135 -4.42 10.34 2.90
N LYS A 136 -3.31 10.75 3.53
CA LYS A 136 -2.17 9.86 3.77
C LYS A 136 -2.56 8.74 4.73
N ALA A 137 -3.24 9.06 5.83
CA ALA A 137 -3.73 8.09 6.80
C ALA A 137 -4.74 7.10 6.17
N ASP A 138 -5.70 7.61 5.39
CA ASP A 138 -6.69 6.78 4.68
C ASP A 138 -6.03 5.83 3.69
N ARG A 139 -5.03 6.30 2.93
CA ARG A 139 -4.27 5.48 1.98
C ARG A 139 -3.51 4.35 2.70
N GLU A 140 -2.94 4.64 3.86
CA GLU A 140 -2.25 3.64 4.68
C GLU A 140 -3.22 2.61 5.25
N ALA A 141 -4.37 3.06 5.76
CA ALA A 141 -5.44 2.20 6.25
C ALA A 141 -5.97 1.26 5.14
N LEU A 142 -6.22 1.80 3.95
CA LEU A 142 -6.71 1.03 2.80
C LEU A 142 -5.67 0.00 2.32
N THR A 143 -4.38 0.37 2.34
CA THR A 143 -3.28 -0.54 2.04
C THR A 143 -3.19 -1.68 3.06
N SER A 144 -3.30 -1.35 4.35
CA SER A 144 -3.32 -2.35 5.43
C SER A 144 -4.53 -3.28 5.30
N LEU A 145 -5.72 -2.74 5.02
CA LEU A 145 -6.94 -3.51 4.84
C LEU A 145 -6.83 -4.48 3.65
N ARG A 146 -6.28 -4.03 2.52
CA ARG A 146 -6.02 -4.90 1.36
C ARG A 146 -5.07 -6.04 1.70
N ARG A 147 -3.98 -5.75 2.43
CA ARG A 147 -3.04 -6.79 2.90
C ARG A 147 -3.74 -7.81 3.80
N THR A 148 -4.50 -7.35 4.79
CA THR A 148 -5.25 -8.23 5.70
C THR A 148 -6.28 -9.07 4.95
N ALA A 149 -6.96 -8.51 3.95
CA ALA A 149 -7.90 -9.24 3.11
C ALA A 149 -7.19 -10.35 2.31
N THR A 150 -6.06 -10.06 1.66
CA THR A 150 -5.25 -11.07 0.96
C THR A 150 -4.78 -12.17 1.91
N GLU A 151 -4.22 -11.81 3.08
CA GLU A 151 -3.77 -12.79 4.08
C GLU A 151 -4.92 -13.63 4.65
N SER A 152 -6.13 -13.07 4.76
CA SER A 152 -7.31 -13.84 5.15
C SER A 152 -7.74 -14.82 4.07
N GLN A 153 -7.69 -14.41 2.81
CA GLN A 153 -8.04 -15.27 1.68
C GLN A 153 -7.05 -16.42 1.54
N GLU A 154 -5.75 -16.15 1.65
CA GLU A 154 -4.72 -17.19 1.62
C GLU A 154 -4.88 -18.20 2.76
N ARG A 155 -5.26 -17.74 3.96
CA ARG A 155 -5.56 -18.61 5.10
C ARG A 155 -6.79 -19.48 4.86
N LEU A 156 -7.85 -18.93 4.27
CA LEU A 156 -9.04 -19.71 3.91
C LEU A 156 -8.72 -20.75 2.83
N ASP A 157 -8.04 -20.34 1.76
CA ASP A 157 -7.63 -21.24 0.67
C ASP A 157 -6.72 -22.36 1.18
N GLN A 158 -5.83 -22.05 2.13
CA GLN A 158 -4.99 -23.04 2.80
C GLN A 158 -5.80 -24.00 3.65
N ALA A 159 -6.75 -23.51 4.45
CA ALA A 159 -7.59 -24.34 5.32
C ALA A 159 -8.50 -25.27 4.49
N GLU A 160 -9.12 -24.75 3.43
CA GLU A 160 -9.96 -25.55 2.53
C GLU A 160 -9.15 -26.57 1.74
N ARG A 161 -7.94 -26.20 1.27
CA ARG A 161 -7.03 -27.17 0.66
C ARG A 161 -6.68 -28.29 1.63
N GLU A 162 -6.33 -27.97 2.86
CA GLU A 162 -5.95 -28.97 3.87
C GLU A 162 -7.11 -29.92 4.16
N ARG A 163 -8.32 -29.36 4.31
CA ARG A 163 -9.56 -30.14 4.47
C ARG A 163 -9.80 -31.11 3.31
N SER A 164 -9.62 -30.66 2.07
CA SER A 164 -9.77 -31.52 0.89
C SER A 164 -8.74 -32.64 0.85
N ILE A 165 -7.50 -32.39 1.27
CA ILE A 165 -6.44 -33.41 1.34
C ILE A 165 -6.77 -34.44 2.42
N GLU A 166 -7.19 -34.01 3.61
CA GLU A 166 -7.58 -34.89 4.71
C GLU A 166 -8.76 -35.78 4.32
N GLU A 167 -9.82 -35.21 3.74
CA GLU A 167 -10.99 -35.97 3.28
C GLU A 167 -10.62 -37.03 2.22
N ALA A 168 -9.69 -36.71 1.33
CA ALA A 168 -9.23 -37.64 0.31
C ALA A 168 -8.30 -38.74 0.87
N LEU A 169 -7.55 -38.46 1.94
CA LEU A 169 -6.79 -39.48 2.68
C LEU A 169 -7.75 -40.45 3.40
N ASP A 170 -8.78 -39.92 4.06
CA ASP A 170 -9.79 -40.73 4.77
C ASP A 170 -10.52 -41.67 3.81
N LYS A 171 -10.87 -41.17 2.61
CA LYS A 171 -11.48 -41.97 1.53
C LYS A 171 -10.50 -42.90 0.80
N ARG A 172 -9.22 -42.94 1.19
CA ARG A 172 -8.14 -43.72 0.56
C ARG A 172 -7.96 -43.43 -0.94
N LEU A 173 -8.28 -42.21 -1.36
CA LEU A 173 -8.07 -41.74 -2.74
C LEU A 173 -6.62 -41.26 -2.95
N LEU A 174 -5.99 -40.82 -1.86
CA LEU A 174 -4.59 -40.39 -1.80
C LEU A 174 -3.78 -41.31 -0.88
N SER A 175 -2.49 -41.46 -1.18
CA SER A 175 -1.53 -42.01 -0.21
C SER A 175 -0.98 -40.90 0.70
N PRO A 176 -0.49 -41.23 1.91
CA PRO A 176 0.19 -40.26 2.77
C PRO A 176 1.41 -39.59 2.09
N ALA A 177 2.09 -40.32 1.21
CA ALA A 177 3.21 -39.80 0.43
C ALA A 177 2.75 -38.74 -0.59
N ASP A 178 1.60 -38.95 -1.24
CA ASP A 178 1.03 -37.98 -2.18
C ASP A 178 0.54 -36.73 -1.45
N ALA A 179 -0.11 -36.88 -0.30
CA ALA A 179 -0.52 -35.74 0.52
C ALA A 179 0.66 -34.86 0.95
N LYS A 180 1.83 -35.44 1.26
CA LYS A 180 3.07 -34.67 1.50
C LYS A 180 3.49 -33.86 0.26
N LYS A 181 3.45 -34.45 -0.95
CA LYS A 181 3.76 -33.73 -2.20
C LYS A 181 2.79 -32.57 -2.46
N LEU A 182 1.50 -32.78 -2.24
CA LEU A 182 0.48 -31.74 -2.43
C LEU A 182 0.72 -30.53 -1.51
N ARG A 183 1.26 -30.78 -0.31
CA ARG A 183 1.70 -29.75 0.64
C ARG A 183 3.07 -29.14 0.31
N GLY A 184 3.74 -29.56 -0.78
CA GLY A 184 5.07 -29.07 -1.16
C GLY A 184 6.22 -29.69 -0.36
N LEU A 185 5.96 -30.80 0.33
CA LEU A 185 6.92 -31.54 1.14
C LEU A 185 7.50 -32.72 0.36
N ASP A 186 8.75 -33.06 0.65
CA ASP A 186 9.36 -34.32 0.24
C ASP A 186 8.60 -35.49 0.90
N PRO A 187 8.15 -36.49 0.14
CA PRO A 187 7.46 -37.65 0.70
C PRO A 187 8.28 -38.44 1.71
N SER A 188 9.59 -38.54 1.46
CA SER A 188 10.54 -39.40 2.17
C SER A 188 11.17 -38.70 3.37
N THR A 189 11.53 -37.42 3.22
CA THR A 189 12.22 -36.66 4.28
C THR A 189 11.30 -35.69 5.02
N GLY A 190 10.14 -35.34 4.47
CA GLY A 190 9.25 -34.32 5.03
C GLY A 190 9.78 -32.89 4.91
N ALA A 191 10.92 -32.68 4.27
CA ALA A 191 11.50 -31.36 4.05
C ALA A 191 10.64 -30.53 3.08
N VAL A 192 10.62 -29.20 3.24
CA VAL A 192 9.95 -28.31 2.29
C VAL A 192 10.78 -28.25 1.01
N VAL A 193 10.24 -28.76 -0.10
CA VAL A 193 10.93 -28.80 -1.40
C VAL A 193 10.40 -27.72 -2.34
N GLY A 194 9.19 -27.22 -2.10
CA GLY A 194 8.62 -26.15 -2.90
C GLY A 194 7.33 -25.58 -2.36
N LYS A 195 6.69 -24.72 -3.16
CA LYS A 195 5.39 -24.15 -2.80
C LYS A 195 4.32 -25.26 -2.77
N PRO A 196 3.44 -25.27 -1.77
CA PRO A 196 2.26 -26.11 -1.77
C PRO A 196 1.42 -25.90 -3.04
N TRP A 197 0.70 -26.94 -3.47
CA TRP A 197 -0.18 -26.82 -4.63
C TRP A 197 -1.35 -25.87 -4.34
N SER A 198 -1.86 -25.20 -5.38
CA SER A 198 -3.06 -24.37 -5.24
C SER A 198 -4.28 -25.26 -4.95
N ARG A 199 -5.28 -24.70 -4.26
CA ARG A 199 -6.54 -25.39 -3.93
C ARG A 199 -7.17 -26.05 -5.17
N ALA A 200 -7.39 -25.28 -6.24
CA ALA A 200 -8.01 -25.78 -7.47
C ALA A 200 -7.23 -26.94 -8.12
N ARG A 201 -5.89 -26.92 -8.02
CA ARG A 201 -5.06 -28.01 -8.54
C ARG A 201 -5.22 -29.28 -7.70
N VAL A 202 -5.29 -29.15 -6.38
CA VAL A 202 -5.52 -30.27 -5.45
C VAL A 202 -6.89 -30.88 -5.68
N GLU A 203 -7.94 -30.06 -5.76
CA GLU A 203 -9.32 -30.53 -5.99
C GLU A 203 -9.44 -31.27 -7.33
N ARG A 204 -8.87 -30.73 -8.41
CA ARG A 204 -8.86 -31.40 -9.71
C ARG A 204 -8.13 -32.75 -9.67
N TYR A 205 -6.99 -32.82 -8.96
CA TYR A 205 -6.25 -34.07 -8.82
C TYR A 205 -7.04 -35.11 -8.01
N ILE A 206 -7.69 -34.71 -6.93
CA ILE A 206 -8.54 -35.60 -6.13
C ILE A 206 -9.73 -36.11 -6.95
N ALA A 207 -10.35 -35.25 -7.77
CA ALA A 207 -11.45 -35.66 -8.65
C ALA A 207 -11.01 -36.72 -9.66
N GLU A 208 -9.85 -36.55 -10.30
CA GLU A 208 -9.27 -37.55 -11.21
C GLU A 208 -8.97 -38.88 -10.49
N ARG A 209 -8.51 -38.82 -9.23
CA ARG A 209 -8.28 -40.03 -8.40
C ARG A 209 -9.58 -40.71 -7.99
N ALA A 210 -10.65 -39.94 -7.75
CA ALA A 210 -11.96 -40.49 -7.44
C ALA A 210 -12.52 -41.30 -8.63
N GLU A 211 -12.28 -40.86 -9.88
CA GLU A 211 -12.67 -41.61 -11.09
C GLU A 211 -11.91 -42.93 -11.24
N GLN A 212 -10.65 -43.00 -10.77
CA GLN A 212 -9.82 -44.21 -10.81
C GLN A 212 -10.13 -45.20 -9.68
N GLY A 213 -10.83 -44.77 -8.62
CA GLY A 213 -11.19 -45.57 -7.46
C GLY A 213 -10.12 -45.63 -6.35
N PRO A 214 -10.45 -46.23 -5.18
CA PRO A 214 -9.57 -46.23 -4.00
C PRO A 214 -8.25 -46.98 -4.23
N ILE A 215 -7.17 -46.50 -3.60
CA ILE A 215 -5.87 -47.17 -3.64
C ILE A 215 -5.97 -48.47 -2.82
N ALA A 216 -5.84 -49.62 -3.48
CA ALA A 216 -5.72 -50.90 -2.81
C ALA A 216 -4.37 -50.98 -2.06
N GLU A 217 -4.40 -51.34 -0.77
CA GLU A 217 -3.18 -51.73 -0.06
C GLU A 217 -2.62 -53.00 -0.71
N ILE A 218 -1.45 -52.90 -1.35
CA ILE A 218 -0.70 -54.07 -1.77
C ILE A 218 -0.14 -54.71 -0.49
N ALA A 219 -0.97 -55.46 0.22
CA ALA A 219 -0.48 -56.50 1.09
C ALA A 219 0.27 -57.48 0.17
N ARG A 220 1.60 -57.43 0.14
CA ARG A 220 2.38 -58.58 -0.33
C ARG A 220 2.21 -59.65 0.76
N PRO A 221 1.50 -60.76 0.52
CA PRO A 221 1.66 -61.92 1.38
C PRO A 221 3.05 -62.48 1.08
N GLY A 222 4.06 -61.91 1.73
CA GLY A 222 5.40 -62.47 1.74
C GLY A 222 5.33 -63.79 2.49
N ILE A 223 5.28 -64.89 1.74
CA ILE A 223 5.76 -66.17 2.23
C ILE A 223 7.24 -65.95 2.51
N GLU A 224 7.57 -65.70 3.78
CA GLU A 224 8.94 -65.74 4.26
C GLU A 224 9.47 -67.16 4.00
N ARG A 225 10.24 -67.31 2.93
CA ARG A 225 11.09 -68.47 2.74
C ARG A 225 12.19 -68.35 3.80
N THR A 226 11.94 -68.94 4.96
CA THR A 226 12.94 -69.14 6.01
C THR A 226 14.10 -69.94 5.42
N VAL A 227 15.21 -69.26 5.11
CA VAL A 227 16.50 -69.92 4.97
C VAL A 227 17.08 -69.98 6.38
N SER A 228 17.12 -71.17 6.96
CA SER A 228 17.75 -71.39 8.27
C SER A 228 19.24 -71.04 8.19
N ALA A 229 19.64 -70.03 8.95
CA ALA A 229 21.02 -69.89 9.40
C ALA A 229 21.12 -70.42 10.84
N PRO A 230 22.22 -71.12 11.21
CA PRO A 230 22.37 -71.66 12.56
C PRO A 230 22.66 -70.53 13.56
N ALA A 231 22.07 -70.63 14.75
CA ALA A 231 22.31 -69.79 15.92
C ALA A 231 22.95 -70.66 17.05
N PRO A 232 23.47 -70.10 18.16
CA PRO A 232 24.18 -68.83 18.37
C PRO A 232 25.45 -69.02 19.26
N ALA A 233 26.23 -67.95 19.48
CA ALA A 233 27.08 -67.84 20.68
C ALA A 233 26.89 -66.46 21.35
N ALA A 234 26.45 -66.55 22.62
CA ALA A 234 26.43 -65.61 23.76
C ALA A 234 26.53 -64.08 23.57
N ALA A 235 25.59 -63.39 24.23
CA ALA A 235 25.55 -61.94 24.48
C ALA A 235 26.62 -61.46 25.50
N PRO A 236 26.78 -60.14 25.67
CA PRO A 236 26.19 -59.60 26.90
C PRO A 236 25.33 -58.36 26.71
N SER A 237 24.41 -58.25 27.66
CA SER A 237 23.37 -57.26 27.88
C SER A 237 23.91 -55.88 28.22
N LEU A 238 23.18 -54.83 27.81
CA LEU A 238 23.05 -53.62 28.61
C LEU A 238 21.60 -53.17 28.71
N SER A 239 21.28 -52.79 29.94
CA SER A 239 19.99 -52.46 30.52
C SER A 239 19.26 -51.30 29.82
N ARG A 240 17.93 -51.40 29.85
CA ARG A 240 16.92 -50.45 29.37
C ARG A 240 16.88 -49.18 30.26
N PRO A 241 16.25 -48.08 29.80
CA PRO A 241 14.81 -47.96 30.07
C PRO A 241 13.98 -47.53 28.86
N ALA A 242 12.72 -47.92 28.90
CA ALA A 242 11.70 -47.60 27.92
C ALA A 242 11.34 -46.11 27.95
N ILE A 243 11.34 -45.46 26.78
CA ILE A 243 10.77 -44.12 26.63
C ILE A 243 9.25 -44.26 26.74
N ARG A 244 8.71 -43.69 27.81
CA ARG A 244 7.27 -43.56 28.07
C ARG A 244 6.76 -42.38 27.26
N PHE A 245 5.92 -42.62 26.26
CA PHE A 245 5.16 -41.56 25.61
C PHE A 245 4.03 -41.15 26.56
N GLY A 246 4.20 -40.03 27.24
CA GLY A 246 3.19 -39.39 28.08
C GLY A 246 3.13 -37.90 27.76
N ASN A 247 1.92 -37.45 27.42
CA ASN A 247 1.39 -36.09 27.37
C ASN A 247 2.34 -34.95 26.95
N VAL A 248 2.05 -34.38 25.77
CA VAL A 248 2.55 -33.07 25.35
C VAL A 248 1.92 -32.01 26.25
N GLU A 249 2.62 -31.61 27.31
CA GLU A 249 2.37 -30.34 27.96
C GLU A 249 2.99 -29.24 27.11
N THR A 250 2.12 -28.34 26.62
CA THR A 250 2.47 -27.13 25.86
C THR A 250 3.08 -26.06 26.77
N THR A 251 4.25 -26.32 27.34
CA THR A 251 5.07 -25.28 27.97
C THR A 251 6.52 -25.42 27.52
N SER A 252 6.97 -24.49 26.67
CA SER A 252 8.36 -24.42 26.23
C SER A 252 9.25 -24.10 27.42
N SER A 253 10.30 -24.89 27.66
CA SER A 253 11.20 -24.65 28.79
C SER A 253 11.95 -23.31 28.63
N PRO A 254 12.29 -22.60 29.72
CA PRO A 254 12.99 -21.31 29.66
C PRO A 254 14.29 -21.35 28.84
N ALA A 255 15.00 -22.48 28.88
CA ALA A 255 16.22 -22.69 28.11
C ALA A 255 15.98 -22.74 26.59
N GLN A 256 14.84 -23.28 26.15
CA GLN A 256 14.46 -23.32 24.72
C GLN A 256 14.05 -21.93 24.21
N VAL A 257 13.42 -21.11 25.05
CA VAL A 257 13.05 -19.73 24.69
C VAL A 257 14.32 -18.87 24.55
N GLN A 258 15.29 -19.06 25.43
CA GLN A 258 16.54 -18.32 25.40
C GLN A 258 17.42 -18.68 24.20
N SER A 259 17.51 -19.97 23.84
CA SER A 259 18.25 -20.40 22.65
C SER A 259 17.60 -19.95 21.35
N LEU A 260 16.26 -19.89 21.30
CA LEU A 260 15.54 -19.35 20.16
C LEU A 260 15.73 -17.84 20.01
N ALA A 261 15.68 -17.08 21.12
CA ALA A 261 15.91 -15.64 21.11
C ALA A 261 17.34 -15.28 20.65
N GLN A 262 18.34 -16.05 21.09
CA GLN A 262 19.73 -15.89 20.64
C GLN A 262 19.90 -16.19 19.14
N ASN A 263 19.26 -17.24 18.63
CA ASN A 263 19.30 -17.56 17.21
C ASN A 263 18.61 -16.49 16.34
N LEU A 264 17.46 -15.97 16.79
CA LEU A 264 16.75 -14.89 16.07
C LEU A 264 17.53 -13.58 16.10
N ALA A 265 18.13 -13.24 17.24
CA ALA A 265 19.01 -12.08 17.38
C ALA A 265 20.20 -12.14 16.43
N ALA A 266 20.88 -13.28 16.36
CA ALA A 266 22.03 -13.49 15.47
C ALA A 266 21.63 -13.40 13.99
N HIS A 267 20.44 -13.89 13.63
CA HIS A 267 20.01 -13.97 12.24
C HIS A 267 19.48 -12.63 11.69
N PHE A 268 18.98 -11.74 12.56
CA PHE A 268 18.35 -10.48 12.17
C PHE A 268 19.01 -9.22 12.76
N GLY A 269 20.11 -9.37 13.50
CA GLY A 269 20.88 -8.26 14.07
C GLY A 269 20.20 -7.55 15.24
N PHE A 270 19.33 -8.25 15.97
CA PHE A 270 18.61 -7.70 17.13
C PHE A 270 19.32 -8.01 18.45
N ASP A 271 19.05 -7.23 19.48
CA ASP A 271 19.50 -7.53 20.85
C ASP A 271 18.65 -8.68 21.46
N PRO A 272 19.25 -9.82 21.85
CA PRO A 272 18.52 -10.92 22.48
C PRO A 272 17.76 -10.52 23.75
N ALA A 273 18.27 -9.55 24.52
CA ALA A 273 17.63 -9.10 25.75
C ALA A 273 16.31 -8.36 25.46
N ALA A 274 16.26 -7.58 24.38
CA ALA A 274 15.05 -6.88 23.94
C ALA A 274 13.96 -7.83 23.44
N ILE A 275 14.34 -8.94 22.79
CA ILE A 275 13.40 -9.99 22.32
C ILE A 275 12.76 -10.70 23.52
N LEU A 276 13.57 -11.06 24.52
CA LEU A 276 13.07 -11.74 25.73
C LEU A 276 12.16 -10.83 26.57
N ALA A 277 12.49 -9.53 26.68
CA ALA A 277 11.67 -8.56 27.40
C ALA A 277 10.27 -8.40 26.75
N LYS A 278 10.19 -8.36 25.42
CA LYS A 278 8.91 -8.30 24.69
C LYS A 278 8.10 -9.59 24.81
N GLY A 279 8.77 -10.74 24.81
CA GLY A 279 8.15 -12.05 25.03
C GLY A 279 7.48 -12.15 26.42
N ASN A 280 8.17 -11.69 27.47
CA ASN A 280 7.63 -11.68 28.83
C ASN A 280 6.49 -10.66 29.01
N ALA A 281 6.52 -9.51 28.34
CA ALA A 281 5.41 -8.55 28.37
C ALA A 281 4.14 -9.08 27.69
N ALA A 282 4.28 -9.94 26.68
CA ALA A 282 3.15 -10.56 25.97
C ALA A 282 2.46 -11.66 26.79
N THR A 283 3.20 -12.40 27.62
CA THR A 283 2.63 -13.43 28.50
C THR A 283 1.88 -12.84 29.69
N VAL A 284 2.33 -11.70 30.23
CA VAL A 284 1.62 -10.99 31.32
C VAL A 284 0.24 -10.50 30.83
N ASN A 285 0.17 -9.91 29.63
CA ASN A 285 -1.11 -9.46 29.04
C ASN A 285 -2.07 -10.62 28.67
N ALA A 286 -1.55 -11.81 28.38
CA ALA A 286 -2.38 -12.98 28.12
C ALA A 286 -3.01 -13.56 29.41
N SER A 287 -2.32 -13.39 30.54
CA SER A 287 -2.77 -13.86 31.86
C SER A 287 -3.96 -13.03 32.37
N ASP A 288 -3.86 -11.70 32.27
CA ASP A 288 -4.94 -10.78 32.66
C ASP A 288 -6.22 -10.94 31.83
N ARG A 289 -6.07 -11.39 30.57
CA ARG A 289 -7.21 -11.63 29.67
C ARG A 289 -7.95 -12.93 29.96
N ALA A 290 -7.28 -13.92 30.56
CA ALA A 290 -7.89 -15.19 30.94
C ALA A 290 -8.74 -15.07 32.22
N GLU A 291 -8.32 -14.23 33.18
CA GLU A 291 -9.09 -14.00 34.42
C GLU A 291 -10.40 -13.25 34.16
N GLY A 292 -10.42 -12.29 33.22
CA GLY A 292 -11.64 -11.54 32.88
C GLY A 292 -12.77 -12.37 32.26
N ILE A 293 -12.44 -13.49 31.59
CA ILE A 293 -13.43 -14.36 30.93
C ILE A 293 -14.08 -15.32 31.93
N ALA A 294 -13.34 -15.77 32.97
CA ALA A 294 -13.85 -16.70 33.98
C ALA A 294 -14.92 -16.07 34.89
N THR A 295 -14.90 -14.75 35.10
CA THR A 295 -15.91 -14.04 35.92
C THR A 295 -17.22 -13.72 35.20
N SER A 296 -17.29 -13.83 33.86
CA SER A 296 -18.49 -13.47 33.09
C SER A 296 -19.48 -14.64 32.88
N THR A 297 -19.14 -15.86 33.30
CA THR A 297 -19.99 -17.06 33.11
C THR A 297 -20.78 -17.47 34.37
N ARG A 298 -20.76 -16.66 35.43
CA ARG A 298 -21.68 -16.77 36.58
C ARG A 298 -22.45 -15.46 36.75
N ARG A 299 -23.53 -15.30 35.99
CA ARG A 299 -24.73 -14.53 36.38
C ARG A 299 -25.93 -15.04 35.60
#